data_AF-A0A286XHG8-F1
#
_entry.id   AF-A0A286XHG8-F1
#
_cell.length_a   1.000
_cell.length_b   1.000
_cell.length_c   1.000
_cell.angle_alpha   90.00
_cell.angle_beta   90.00
_cell.angle_gamma   90.00
#
_symmetry.space_group_name_H-M   'P 1'
#
loop_
_entity.id
_entity.type
_entity.pdbx_description
1 polymer ?
#
loop_
_entity_poly.entity_id
_entity_poly.type
_entity_poly.pdbx_seq_one_letter_code
_entity_poly.pdbx_strand_id
1 'polypeptide(L)'
;HDIWQMYKKAEASFWTAEEVDLSKDIQHWEALKPEERYFISHVLAFFAASDGIVNENLVERFSQEVQITEARCFYGFQIAMENIHSEMYSLLIDTYIKDSREREFLFNAIETMPCVKKKADWALRWIGDKEATYGERVVAFAAVEGIFFSGSFASIFWLKKRGLMPGLTFSNELISRDEFVADRLMLELGFGKVFQVENPFDFMENISLEGKTNFFEKRVGEYQRMGVMSSPTENSFTLDADF
;
A
#
# COMPACT_ATOMS: atom_id res chain seq x y z
N HIS A 1 -18.64 12.17 -2.82
CA HIS A 1 -17.73 13.21 -2.28
C HIS A 1 -16.52 12.57 -1.60
N ASP A 2 -16.69 11.47 -0.87
CA ASP A 2 -15.60 10.76 -0.18
C ASP A 2 -14.55 10.13 -1.14
N ILE A 3 -14.99 9.34 -2.12
CA ILE A 3 -14.09 8.60 -3.04
C ILE A 3 -13.15 9.53 -3.82
N TRP A 4 -13.64 10.70 -4.25
CA TRP A 4 -12.80 11.68 -4.95
C TRP A 4 -11.73 12.28 -4.04
N GLN A 5 -12.05 12.52 -2.77
CA GLN A 5 -11.07 12.98 -1.78
C GLN A 5 -10.01 11.92 -1.52
N MET A 6 -10.40 10.64 -1.45
CA MET A 6 -9.44 9.52 -1.34
C MET A 6 -8.52 9.44 -2.56
N TYR A 7 -9.07 9.59 -3.77
CA TYR A 7 -8.26 9.67 -4.99
C TYR A 7 -7.28 10.84 -4.92
N LYS A 8 -7.72 12.04 -4.53
CA LYS A 8 -6.82 13.20 -4.38
C LYS A 8 -5.77 13.00 -3.30
N LYS A 9 -6.09 12.26 -2.24
CA LYS A 9 -5.12 11.90 -1.19
C LYS A 9 -4.08 10.90 -1.69
N ALA A 10 -4.50 9.90 -2.46
CA ALA A 10 -3.59 8.95 -3.12
C ALA A 10 -2.70 9.67 -4.14
N GLU A 11 -3.28 10.50 -5.00
CA GLU A 11 -2.56 11.28 -6.01
C GLU A 11 -1.52 12.22 -5.38
N ALA A 12 -1.85 12.88 -4.27
CA ALA A 12 -0.92 13.74 -3.53
C ALA A 12 0.24 12.97 -2.87
N SER A 13 0.17 11.64 -2.84
CA SER A 13 1.16 10.75 -2.24
C SER A 13 2.06 10.07 -3.28
N PHE A 14 1.92 10.42 -4.57
CA PHE A 14 2.73 9.90 -5.67
C PHE A 14 4.23 9.96 -5.38
N TRP A 15 4.95 8.92 -5.80
CA TRP A 15 6.39 8.80 -5.72
C TRP A 15 6.90 7.89 -6.85
N THR A 16 8.19 7.96 -7.18
CA THR A 16 8.84 7.02 -8.13
C THR A 16 10.00 6.25 -7.49
N ALA A 17 10.39 5.11 -8.09
CA ALA A 17 11.47 4.28 -7.57
C ALA A 17 12.82 5.03 -7.43
N GLU A 18 13.07 6.02 -8.30
CA GLU A 18 14.29 6.84 -8.27
C GLU A 18 14.39 7.77 -7.06
N GLU A 19 13.29 8.03 -6.36
CA GLU A 19 13.29 8.82 -5.12
C GLU A 19 13.93 8.05 -3.94
N VAL A 20 14.08 6.73 -4.08
CA VAL A 20 14.64 5.85 -3.04
C VAL A 20 16.15 5.72 -3.21
N ASP A 21 16.90 6.34 -2.29
CA ASP A 21 18.37 6.22 -2.26
C ASP A 21 18.82 4.88 -1.67
N LEU A 22 19.29 3.97 -2.54
CA LEU A 22 19.85 2.67 -2.17
C LEU A 22 21.38 2.68 -1.95
N SER A 23 22.04 3.84 -2.09
CA SER A 23 23.51 3.92 -2.12
C SER A 23 24.21 3.36 -0.88
N LYS A 24 23.56 3.46 0.29
CA LYS A 24 24.07 2.98 1.58
C LYS A 24 23.65 1.55 1.90
N ASP A 25 22.63 1.04 1.24
CA ASP A 25 22.01 -0.22 1.64
C ASP A 25 22.93 -1.42 1.43
N ILE A 26 23.75 -1.42 0.38
CA ILE A 26 24.65 -2.55 0.12
C ILE A 26 25.66 -2.77 1.25
N GLN A 27 26.14 -1.69 1.88
CA GLN A 27 27.04 -1.77 3.03
C GLN A 27 26.32 -2.35 4.25
N HIS A 28 25.07 -1.93 4.47
CA HIS A 28 24.25 -2.47 5.56
C HIS A 28 23.91 -3.95 5.31
N TRP A 29 23.58 -4.31 4.07
CA TRP A 29 23.25 -5.67 3.65
C TRP A 29 24.41 -6.65 3.90
N GLU A 30 25.63 -6.26 3.54
CA GLU A 30 26.82 -7.06 3.76
C GLU A 30 27.12 -7.26 5.26
N ALA A 31 26.74 -6.30 6.11
CA ALA A 31 26.87 -6.36 7.57
C ALA A 31 25.78 -7.16 8.29
N LEU A 32 24.66 -7.48 7.63
CA LEU A 32 23.60 -8.32 8.19
C LEU A 32 24.08 -9.76 8.44
N LYS A 33 23.46 -10.41 9.42
CA LYS A 33 23.68 -11.85 9.64
C LYS A 33 23.15 -12.65 8.44
N PRO A 34 23.73 -13.82 8.13
CA PRO A 34 23.22 -14.70 7.07
C PRO A 34 21.72 -15.00 7.19
N GLU A 35 21.24 -15.24 8.42
CA GLU A 35 19.83 -15.50 8.73
C GLU A 35 18.93 -14.30 8.39
N GLU A 36 19.41 -13.07 8.65
CA GLU A 36 18.68 -11.83 8.37
C GLU A 36 18.63 -11.57 6.87
N ARG A 37 19.74 -11.80 6.15
CA ARG A 37 19.74 -11.74 4.68
C ARG A 37 18.78 -12.76 4.09
N TYR A 38 18.86 -14.01 4.54
CA TYR A 38 17.97 -15.08 4.09
C TYR A 38 16.49 -14.68 4.28
N PHE A 39 16.13 -14.21 5.47
CA PHE A 39 14.78 -13.78 5.79
C PHE A 39 14.31 -12.63 4.89
N ILE A 40 15.12 -11.56 4.75
CA ILE A 40 14.74 -10.39 3.93
C ILE A 40 14.67 -10.75 2.44
N SER A 41 15.59 -11.57 1.91
CA SER A 41 15.50 -12.06 0.53
C SER A 41 14.17 -12.76 0.25
N HIS A 42 13.71 -13.60 1.19
CA HIS A 42 12.46 -14.35 1.05
C HIS A 42 11.23 -13.45 1.20
N VAL A 43 11.31 -12.40 2.03
CA VAL A 43 10.27 -11.36 2.11
C VAL A 43 10.16 -10.59 0.79
N LEU A 44 11.28 -10.16 0.21
CA LEU A 44 11.29 -9.45 -1.08
C LEU A 44 10.77 -10.33 -2.22
N ALA A 45 11.15 -11.61 -2.23
CA ALA A 45 10.66 -12.59 -3.21
C ALA A 45 9.14 -12.78 -3.12
N PHE A 46 8.59 -12.80 -1.90
CA PHE A 46 7.14 -12.85 -1.69
C PHE A 46 6.43 -11.61 -2.24
N PHE A 47 6.98 -10.41 -2.03
CA PHE A 47 6.42 -9.17 -2.57
C PHE A 47 6.44 -9.15 -4.10
N ALA A 48 7.63 -9.36 -4.70
CA ALA A 48 7.78 -9.35 -6.16
C ALA A 48 6.86 -10.35 -6.88
N ALA A 49 6.59 -11.51 -6.26
CA ALA A 49 5.67 -12.51 -6.77
C ALA A 49 4.18 -12.11 -6.65
N SER A 50 3.82 -11.32 -5.65
CA SER A 50 2.41 -11.08 -5.30
C SER A 50 1.81 -9.87 -6.02
N ASP A 51 2.58 -8.81 -6.25
CA ASP A 51 2.08 -7.57 -6.88
C ASP A 51 1.52 -7.82 -8.29
N GLY A 52 2.10 -8.77 -9.04
CA GLY A 52 1.57 -9.16 -10.36
C GLY A 52 0.14 -9.72 -10.30
N ILE A 53 -0.17 -10.51 -9.24
CA ILE A 53 -1.50 -11.12 -9.04
C ILE A 53 -2.52 -10.05 -8.62
N VAL A 54 -2.09 -9.12 -7.77
CA VAL A 54 -2.89 -7.96 -7.33
C VAL A 54 -3.29 -7.10 -8.53
N ASN A 55 -2.32 -6.77 -9.38
CA ASN A 55 -2.52 -5.93 -10.56
C ASN A 55 -3.53 -6.55 -11.54
N GLU A 56 -3.40 -7.85 -11.82
CA GLU A 56 -4.35 -8.58 -12.68
C GLU A 56 -5.78 -8.51 -12.13
N ASN A 57 -5.96 -8.68 -10.82
CA ASN A 57 -7.28 -8.59 -10.20
C ASN A 57 -7.89 -7.18 -10.26
N LEU A 58 -7.10 -6.14 -9.98
CA LEU A 58 -7.54 -4.74 -10.05
C LEU A 58 -7.97 -4.35 -11.46
N VAL A 59 -7.16 -4.71 -12.47
CA VAL A 59 -7.38 -4.38 -13.87
C VAL A 59 -8.55 -5.17 -14.48
N GLU A 60 -8.54 -6.49 -14.32
CA GLU A 60 -9.48 -7.36 -15.04
C GLU A 60 -10.85 -7.43 -14.39
N ARG A 61 -10.96 -7.22 -13.07
CA ARG A 61 -12.22 -7.36 -12.34
C ARG A 61 -12.73 -6.06 -11.79
N PHE A 62 -12.04 -5.48 -10.80
CA PHE A 62 -12.61 -4.35 -10.05
C PHE A 62 -12.85 -3.12 -10.92
N SER A 63 -11.88 -2.76 -11.76
CA SER A 63 -12.02 -1.60 -12.66
C SER A 63 -13.10 -1.78 -13.73
N GLN A 64 -13.41 -3.02 -14.12
CA GLN A 64 -14.47 -3.33 -15.09
C GLN A 64 -15.86 -3.40 -14.45
N GLU A 65 -15.95 -3.89 -13.22
CA GLU A 65 -17.23 -4.06 -12.52
C GLU A 65 -17.73 -2.74 -11.91
N VAL A 66 -16.82 -1.88 -11.41
CA VAL A 66 -17.19 -0.60 -10.81
C VAL A 66 -17.40 0.47 -11.88
N GLN A 67 -18.65 0.92 -12.03
CA GLN A 67 -19.02 1.93 -13.04
C GLN A 67 -18.91 3.38 -12.55
N ILE A 68 -18.61 3.59 -11.27
CA ILE A 68 -18.48 4.93 -10.69
C ILE A 68 -17.17 5.57 -11.19
N THR A 69 -17.27 6.71 -11.87
CA THR A 69 -16.12 7.38 -12.50
C THR A 69 -15.02 7.70 -11.50
N GLU A 70 -15.37 8.25 -10.33
CA GLU A 70 -14.40 8.61 -9.30
C GLU A 70 -13.63 7.40 -8.76
N ALA A 71 -14.30 6.25 -8.63
CA ALA A 71 -13.66 5.01 -8.22
C ALA A 71 -12.74 4.46 -9.31
N ARG A 72 -13.10 4.60 -10.60
CA ARG A 72 -12.22 4.22 -11.71
C ARG A 72 -10.97 5.10 -11.78
N CYS A 73 -11.07 6.39 -11.46
CA CYS A 73 -9.89 7.26 -11.31
C CYS A 73 -8.98 6.78 -10.18
N PHE A 74 -9.56 6.40 -9.03
CA PHE A 74 -8.81 5.83 -7.91
C PHE A 74 -8.09 4.53 -8.32
N TYR A 75 -8.80 3.56 -8.89
CA TYR A 75 -8.21 2.29 -9.33
C TYR A 75 -7.13 2.49 -10.41
N GLY A 76 -7.34 3.41 -11.35
CA GLY A 76 -6.33 3.73 -12.36
C GLY A 76 -5.03 4.24 -11.73
N PHE A 77 -5.13 5.06 -10.68
CA PHE A 77 -3.95 5.52 -9.94
C PHE A 77 -3.33 4.39 -9.10
N GLN A 78 -4.14 3.56 -8.44
CA GLN A 78 -3.66 2.40 -7.69
C GLN A 78 -2.86 1.46 -8.58
N ILE A 79 -3.37 1.09 -9.76
CA ILE A 79 -2.66 0.25 -10.75
C ILE A 79 -1.30 0.86 -11.14
N ALA A 80 -1.24 2.18 -11.29
CA ALA A 80 0.02 2.86 -11.60
C ALA A 80 1.02 2.74 -10.43
N MET A 81 0.55 2.88 -9.19
CA MET A 81 1.38 2.70 -8.00
C MET A 81 1.84 1.25 -7.82
N GLU A 82 0.99 0.25 -8.08
CA GLU A 82 1.39 -1.17 -8.03
C GLU A 82 2.51 -1.51 -9.03
N ASN A 83 2.53 -0.87 -10.20
CA ASN A 83 3.65 -1.03 -11.13
C ASN A 83 4.96 -0.47 -10.54
N ILE A 84 4.90 0.66 -9.84
CA ILE A 84 6.04 1.26 -9.15
C ILE A 84 6.48 0.39 -7.97
N HIS A 85 5.55 -0.23 -7.24
CA HIS A 85 5.86 -1.21 -6.19
C HIS A 85 6.63 -2.40 -6.76
N SER A 86 6.13 -2.99 -7.84
CA SER A 86 6.76 -4.12 -8.53
C SER A 86 8.18 -3.79 -9.05
N GLU A 87 8.35 -2.59 -9.61
CA GLU A 87 9.67 -2.06 -10.00
C GLU A 87 10.60 -1.92 -8.78
N MET A 88 10.12 -1.32 -7.70
CA MET A 88 10.89 -1.10 -6.48
C MET A 88 11.36 -2.42 -5.88
N TYR A 89 10.50 -3.44 -5.78
CA TYR A 89 10.90 -4.77 -5.28
C TYR A 89 11.93 -5.45 -6.19
N SER A 90 11.77 -5.31 -7.50
CA SER A 90 12.75 -5.84 -8.47
C SER A 90 14.10 -5.15 -8.32
N LEU A 91 14.11 -3.83 -8.15
CA LEU A 91 15.33 -3.05 -7.91
C LEU A 91 16.01 -3.41 -6.59
N LEU A 92 15.24 -3.64 -5.51
CA LEU A 92 15.77 -4.09 -4.21
C LEU A 92 16.45 -5.45 -4.34
N ILE A 93 15.79 -6.42 -4.99
CA ILE A 93 16.35 -7.75 -5.23
C ILE A 93 17.63 -7.64 -6.06
N ASP A 94 17.62 -6.88 -7.15
CA ASP A 94 18.79 -6.74 -8.02
C ASP A 94 19.97 -6.05 -7.31
N THR A 95 19.68 -5.09 -6.43
CA THR A 95 20.70 -4.37 -5.65
C THR A 95 21.37 -5.28 -4.62
N TYR A 96 20.60 -6.14 -3.94
CA TYR A 96 21.09 -6.91 -2.79
C TYR A 96 21.63 -8.30 -3.18
N ILE A 97 21.04 -8.91 -4.21
CA ILE A 97 21.31 -10.31 -4.58
C ILE A 97 22.22 -10.36 -5.79
N LYS A 98 23.53 -10.43 -5.52
CA LYS A 98 24.57 -10.44 -6.58
C LYS A 98 24.64 -11.77 -7.33
N ASP A 99 24.24 -12.88 -6.70
CA ASP A 99 24.26 -14.19 -7.36
C ASP A 99 23.04 -14.33 -8.30
N SER A 100 23.31 -14.50 -9.60
CA SER A 100 22.26 -14.58 -10.62
C SER A 100 21.31 -15.76 -10.42
N ARG A 101 21.77 -16.89 -9.86
CA ARG A 101 20.92 -18.08 -9.65
C ARG A 101 20.01 -17.89 -8.45
N GLU A 102 20.52 -17.30 -7.37
CA GLU A 102 19.71 -16.90 -6.22
C GLU A 102 18.65 -15.88 -6.63
N ARG A 103 19.04 -14.87 -7.42
CA ARG A 103 18.09 -13.89 -7.95
C ARG A 103 16.99 -14.53 -8.80
N GLU A 104 17.35 -15.44 -9.71
CA GLU A 104 16.37 -16.20 -10.51
C GLU A 104 15.45 -17.07 -9.64
N PHE A 105 16.00 -17.71 -8.60
CA PHE A 105 15.21 -18.48 -7.64
C PHE A 105 14.17 -17.61 -6.91
N LEU A 106 14.55 -16.39 -6.51
CA LEU A 106 13.69 -15.45 -5.78
C LEU A 106 12.63 -14.83 -6.70
N PHE A 107 12.96 -14.46 -7.94
CA PHE A 107 11.97 -13.96 -8.89
C PHE A 107 10.92 -15.02 -9.27
N ASN A 108 11.31 -16.30 -9.25
CA ASN A 108 10.39 -17.42 -9.50
C ASN A 108 9.74 -17.96 -8.21
N ALA A 109 9.61 -17.14 -7.16
CA ALA A 109 9.11 -17.57 -5.84
C ALA A 109 7.76 -18.30 -5.85
N ILE A 110 6.86 -17.99 -6.79
CA ILE A 110 5.59 -18.72 -6.96
C ILE A 110 5.83 -20.20 -7.24
N GLU A 111 6.88 -20.54 -7.98
CA GLU A 111 7.22 -21.92 -8.33
C GLU A 111 8.20 -22.54 -7.34
N THR A 112 9.12 -21.73 -6.82
CA THR A 112 10.24 -22.21 -6.00
C THR A 112 9.95 -22.24 -4.51
N MET A 113 8.95 -21.48 -4.03
CA MET A 113 8.61 -21.36 -2.60
C MET A 113 7.18 -21.82 -2.30
N PRO A 114 6.99 -22.99 -1.65
CA PRO A 114 5.66 -23.56 -1.41
C PRO A 114 4.69 -22.66 -0.63
N CYS A 115 5.18 -21.84 0.30
CA CYS A 115 4.35 -20.91 1.06
C CYS A 115 3.84 -19.75 0.20
N VAL A 116 4.68 -19.21 -0.70
CA VAL A 116 4.31 -18.18 -1.67
C VAL A 116 3.30 -18.75 -2.65
N LYS A 117 3.56 -19.95 -3.18
CA LYS A 117 2.62 -20.67 -4.04
C LYS A 117 1.23 -20.81 -3.42
N LYS A 118 1.16 -21.25 -2.15
CA LYS A 118 -0.12 -21.43 -1.45
C LYS A 118 -0.91 -20.13 -1.32
N LYS A 119 -0.22 -19.00 -1.05
CA LYS A 119 -0.86 -17.67 -0.99
C LYS A 119 -1.35 -17.24 -2.38
N ALA A 120 -0.52 -17.41 -3.40
CA ALA A 120 -0.86 -17.11 -4.79
C ALA A 120 -2.07 -17.93 -5.28
N ASP A 121 -2.04 -19.25 -5.08
CA ASP A 121 -3.14 -20.15 -5.44
C ASP A 121 -4.44 -19.78 -4.71
N TRP A 122 -4.36 -19.35 -3.44
CA TRP A 122 -5.53 -18.87 -2.69
C TRP A 122 -6.11 -17.58 -3.28
N ALA A 123 -5.26 -16.61 -3.64
CA ALA A 123 -5.69 -15.36 -4.26
C ALA A 123 -6.32 -15.62 -5.63
N LEU A 124 -5.63 -16.34 -6.51
CA LEU A 124 -6.11 -16.71 -7.85
C LEU A 124 -7.43 -17.46 -7.81
N ARG A 125 -7.66 -18.31 -6.80
CA ARG A 125 -8.95 -18.98 -6.62
C ARG A 125 -10.08 -17.97 -6.45
N TRP A 126 -9.94 -16.95 -5.61
CA TRP A 126 -10.98 -15.95 -5.39
C TRP A 126 -11.15 -14.97 -6.56
N ILE A 127 -10.06 -14.65 -7.25
CA ILE A 127 -10.05 -13.83 -8.47
C ILE A 127 -10.78 -14.56 -9.62
N GLY A 128 -10.54 -15.87 -9.74
CA GLY A 128 -11.10 -16.73 -10.78
C GLY A 128 -12.49 -17.26 -10.48
N ASP A 129 -13.00 -17.11 -9.26
CA ASP A 129 -14.30 -17.65 -8.85
C ASP A 129 -15.46 -16.86 -9.49
N LYS A 130 -16.19 -17.52 -10.38
CA LYS A 130 -17.35 -16.96 -11.09
C LYS A 130 -18.64 -17.01 -10.26
N GLU A 131 -18.70 -17.87 -9.25
CA GLU A 131 -19.86 -18.03 -8.37
C GLU A 131 -19.76 -17.12 -7.14
N ALA A 132 -18.54 -16.69 -6.79
CA ALA A 132 -18.33 -15.70 -5.73
C ALA A 132 -19.09 -14.40 -6.03
N THR A 133 -19.70 -13.84 -5.00
CA THR A 133 -20.33 -12.52 -5.06
C THR A 133 -19.27 -11.42 -5.12
N TYR A 134 -19.67 -10.22 -5.57
CA TYR A 134 -18.79 -9.05 -5.54
C TYR A 134 -18.24 -8.79 -4.14
N GLY A 135 -19.10 -8.87 -3.11
CA GLY A 135 -18.70 -8.66 -1.72
C GLY A 135 -17.65 -9.67 -1.23
N GLU A 136 -17.80 -10.96 -1.58
CA GLU A 136 -16.80 -11.99 -1.23
C GLU A 136 -15.45 -11.72 -1.89
N ARG A 137 -15.44 -11.30 -3.16
CA ARG A 137 -14.21 -10.92 -3.86
C ARG A 137 -13.56 -9.68 -3.26
N VAL A 138 -14.34 -8.68 -2.87
CA VAL A 138 -13.87 -7.47 -2.18
C VAL A 138 -13.19 -7.85 -0.85
N VAL A 139 -13.80 -8.75 -0.06
CA VAL A 139 -13.19 -9.24 1.18
C VAL A 139 -11.93 -10.06 0.92
N ALA A 140 -11.93 -10.92 -0.10
CA ALA A 140 -10.75 -11.70 -0.47
C ALA A 140 -9.58 -10.78 -0.89
N PHE A 141 -9.88 -9.73 -1.67
CA PHE A 141 -8.90 -8.73 -2.08
C PHE A 141 -8.32 -7.98 -0.89
N ALA A 142 -9.15 -7.49 0.03
CA ALA A 142 -8.68 -6.83 1.25
C ALA A 142 -7.84 -7.75 2.15
N ALA A 143 -8.06 -9.06 2.11
CA ALA A 143 -7.20 -10.01 2.82
C ALA A 143 -5.83 -10.19 2.14
N VAL A 144 -5.74 -10.06 0.81
CA VAL A 144 -4.45 -10.04 0.11
C VAL A 144 -3.67 -8.79 0.52
N GLU A 145 -4.23 -7.59 0.33
CA GLU A 145 -3.53 -6.33 0.59
C GLU A 145 -3.22 -6.13 2.08
N GLY A 146 -4.25 -6.23 2.93
CA GLY A 146 -4.11 -5.87 4.34
C GLY A 146 -3.54 -6.96 5.24
N ILE A 147 -3.80 -8.25 4.94
CA ILE A 147 -3.41 -9.34 5.83
C ILE A 147 -2.14 -10.02 5.35
N PHE A 148 -2.04 -10.38 4.06
CA PHE A 148 -0.94 -11.23 3.59
C PHE A 148 0.43 -10.55 3.67
N PHE A 149 0.46 -9.21 3.59
CA PHE A 149 1.68 -8.40 3.62
C PHE A 149 2.02 -7.82 5.00
N SER A 150 1.05 -7.74 5.92
CA SER A 150 1.22 -7.10 7.24
C SER A 150 2.47 -7.55 8.01
N GLY A 151 2.73 -8.86 8.08
CA GLY A 151 3.90 -9.41 8.77
C GLY A 151 5.22 -9.05 8.08
N SER A 152 5.22 -8.99 6.75
CA SER A 152 6.38 -8.59 5.95
C SER A 152 6.73 -7.12 6.20
N PHE A 153 5.73 -6.22 6.12
CA PHE A 153 5.93 -4.81 6.44
C PHE A 153 6.47 -4.60 7.86
N ALA A 154 5.86 -5.25 8.85
CA ALA A 154 6.30 -5.15 10.24
C ALA A 154 7.76 -5.61 10.44
N SER A 155 8.18 -6.64 9.72
CA SER A 155 9.55 -7.15 9.80
C SER A 155 10.60 -6.19 9.22
N ILE A 156 10.24 -5.42 8.20
CA ILE A 156 11.13 -4.39 7.63
C ILE A 156 11.14 -3.15 8.53
N PHE A 157 10.01 -2.76 9.12
CA PHE A 157 9.99 -1.71 10.14
C PHE A 157 10.86 -2.05 11.37
N TRP A 158 11.01 -3.33 11.70
CA TRP A 158 11.96 -3.75 12.73
C TRP A 158 13.42 -3.44 12.35
N LEU A 159 13.81 -3.55 11.06
CA LEU A 159 15.12 -3.08 10.60
C LEU A 159 15.26 -1.56 10.73
N LYS A 160 14.18 -0.81 10.43
CA LYS A 160 14.15 0.65 10.59
C LYS A 160 14.43 1.06 12.04
N LYS A 161 13.81 0.37 13.01
CA LYS A 161 14.05 0.59 14.45
C LYS A 161 15.52 0.39 14.84
N ARG A 162 16.26 -0.44 14.10
CA ARG A 162 17.69 -0.69 14.29
C ARG A 162 18.59 0.27 13.51
N GLY A 163 18.02 1.18 12.70
CA GLY A 163 18.78 2.09 11.85
C GLY A 163 19.49 1.39 10.69
N LEU A 164 18.91 0.29 10.17
CA LEU A 164 19.50 -0.51 9.10
C LEU A 164 18.71 -0.36 7.80
N MET A 165 19.40 -0.54 6.67
CA MET A 165 18.80 -0.56 5.32
C MET A 165 17.91 0.67 5.06
N PRO A 166 18.46 1.91 5.12
CA PRO A 166 17.68 3.14 4.97
C PRO A 166 16.86 3.19 3.68
N GLY A 167 17.37 2.64 2.56
CA GLY A 167 16.65 2.55 1.30
C GLY A 167 15.45 1.61 1.37
N LEU A 168 15.67 0.35 1.76
CA LEU A 168 14.62 -0.66 1.97
C LEU A 168 13.54 -0.18 2.94
N THR A 169 13.94 0.44 4.04
CA THR A 169 13.00 0.86 5.09
C THR A 169 12.22 2.11 4.70
N PHE A 170 12.79 2.96 3.85
CA PHE A 170 12.09 4.11 3.26
C PHE A 170 11.09 3.66 2.19
N SER A 171 11.48 2.80 1.24
CA SER A 171 10.55 2.26 0.26
C SER A 171 9.39 1.50 0.92
N ASN A 172 9.68 0.72 1.97
CA ASN A 172 8.66 0.04 2.77
C ASN A 172 7.69 1.02 3.46
N GLU A 173 8.13 2.21 3.88
CA GLU A 173 7.23 3.24 4.41
C GLU A 173 6.30 3.79 3.33
N LEU A 174 6.82 4.02 2.12
CA LEU A 174 6.02 4.53 1.00
C LEU A 174 4.97 3.50 0.56
N ILE A 175 5.40 2.25 0.32
CA ILE A 175 4.51 1.17 -0.13
C ILE A 175 3.45 0.88 0.93
N SER A 176 3.85 0.67 2.20
CA SER A 176 2.87 0.37 3.25
C SER A 176 1.84 1.49 3.42
N ARG A 177 2.24 2.76 3.31
CA ARG A 177 1.30 3.89 3.31
C ARG A 177 0.27 3.76 2.18
N ASP A 178 0.70 3.39 0.98
CA ASP A 178 -0.16 3.30 -0.20
C ASP A 178 -1.15 2.12 -0.05
N GLU A 179 -0.70 0.97 0.47
CA GLU A 179 -1.56 -0.17 0.82
C GLU A 179 -2.62 0.19 1.88
N PHE A 180 -2.23 0.94 2.91
CA PHE A 180 -3.16 1.37 3.97
C PHE A 180 -4.23 2.35 3.47
N VAL A 181 -3.98 3.13 2.41
CA VAL A 181 -5.02 3.97 1.77
C VAL A 181 -6.09 3.08 1.13
N ALA A 182 -5.68 1.99 0.47
CA ALA A 182 -6.60 1.03 -0.15
C ALA A 182 -7.44 0.29 0.90
N ASP A 183 -6.83 -0.15 2.00
CA ASP A 183 -7.54 -0.83 3.10
C ASP A 183 -8.55 0.06 3.84
N ARG A 184 -8.27 1.36 3.96
CA ARG A 184 -9.20 2.30 4.62
C ARG A 184 -10.53 2.41 3.88
N LEU A 185 -10.52 2.23 2.56
CA LEU A 185 -11.74 2.16 1.73
C LEU A 185 -12.66 1.03 2.21
N MET A 186 -12.11 -0.10 2.69
CA MET A 186 -12.89 -1.24 3.19
C MET A 186 -13.61 -0.97 4.50
N LEU A 187 -12.99 -0.20 5.41
CA LEU A 187 -13.64 0.24 6.64
C LEU A 187 -14.75 1.25 6.34
N GLU A 188 -14.53 2.15 5.38
CA GLU A 188 -15.52 3.13 4.92
C GLU A 188 -16.69 2.46 4.15
N LEU A 189 -16.48 1.27 3.57
CA LEU A 189 -17.54 0.41 3.02
C LEU A 189 -18.42 -0.27 4.09
N GLY A 190 -18.18 -0.01 5.38
CA GLY A 190 -19.09 -0.38 6.48
C GLY A 190 -18.82 -1.74 7.13
N PHE A 191 -17.68 -2.37 6.85
CA PHE A 191 -17.29 -3.63 7.51
C PHE A 191 -16.67 -3.36 8.89
N GLY A 192 -17.22 -4.01 9.93
CA GLY A 192 -16.71 -3.91 11.30
C GLY A 192 -15.43 -4.72 11.54
N LYS A 193 -14.64 -4.35 12.55
CA LYS A 193 -13.42 -5.07 12.95
C LYS A 193 -13.75 -6.51 13.36
N VAL A 194 -13.15 -7.49 12.68
CA VAL A 194 -13.39 -8.93 12.93
C VAL A 194 -12.61 -9.45 14.15
N PHE A 195 -11.32 -9.10 14.28
CA PHE A 195 -10.43 -9.73 15.25
C PHE A 195 -10.30 -8.98 16.59
N GLN A 196 -10.76 -7.72 16.69
CA GLN A 196 -10.75 -6.91 17.92
C GLN A 196 -9.43 -6.96 18.72
N VAL A 197 -8.29 -7.07 18.02
CA VAL A 197 -6.95 -7.11 18.63
C VAL A 197 -6.31 -5.73 18.64
N GLU A 198 -5.56 -5.43 19.71
CA GLU A 198 -4.70 -4.24 19.78
C GLU A 198 -3.41 -4.48 18.98
N ASN A 199 -2.88 -3.43 18.35
CA ASN A 199 -1.63 -3.51 17.58
C ASN A 199 -0.47 -3.82 18.55
N PRO A 200 0.22 -4.97 18.42
CA PRO A 200 1.31 -5.34 19.33
C PRO A 200 2.62 -4.61 19.01
N PHE A 201 2.64 -3.76 17.98
CA PHE A 201 3.81 -3.07 17.49
C PHE A 201 3.63 -1.54 17.54
N ASP A 202 4.03 -0.92 18.65
CA ASP A 202 3.93 0.54 18.86
C ASP A 202 4.62 1.34 17.74
N PHE A 203 5.67 0.78 17.13
CA PHE A 203 6.39 1.43 16.03
C PHE A 203 5.58 1.46 14.72
N MET A 204 4.50 0.68 14.61
CA MET A 204 3.59 0.68 13.46
C MET A 204 2.50 1.75 13.56
N GLU A 205 2.27 2.34 14.75
CA GLU A 205 1.20 3.34 14.95
C GLU A 205 1.44 4.65 14.18
N ASN A 206 2.70 5.01 13.95
CA ASN A 206 3.09 6.24 13.25
C ASN A 206 3.12 6.11 11.71
N ILE A 207 2.67 4.98 11.15
CA ILE A 207 2.61 4.75 9.70
C ILE A 207 1.31 5.35 9.11
N SER A 208 0.31 5.63 9.95
CA SER A 208 -0.96 6.23 9.53
C SER A 208 -0.76 7.64 8.96
N LEU A 209 -1.50 7.94 7.89
CA LEU A 209 -1.54 9.22 7.16
C LEU A 209 -1.85 10.46 8.01
N GLU A 210 -2.19 10.31 9.29
CA GLU A 210 -2.53 11.42 10.19
C GLU A 210 -1.35 12.38 10.48
N GLY A 211 -0.11 12.01 10.10
CA GLY A 211 1.08 12.83 10.36
C GLY A 211 1.55 13.77 9.25
N LYS A 212 1.10 13.63 8.00
CA LYS A 212 1.55 14.47 6.87
C LYS A 212 0.42 15.38 6.38
N THR A 213 0.03 16.35 7.21
CA THR A 213 -0.79 17.48 6.74
C THR A 213 -0.03 18.22 5.63
N ASN A 214 -0.62 18.31 4.45
CA ASN A 214 -0.09 19.15 3.38
C ASN A 214 0.06 20.59 3.88
N PHE A 215 1.07 21.33 3.40
CA PHE A 215 1.32 22.73 3.78
C PHE A 215 0.05 23.61 3.67
N PHE A 216 -0.85 23.26 2.74
CA PHE A 216 -2.17 23.88 2.57
C PHE A 216 -3.18 23.49 3.67
N GLU A 217 -3.26 22.22 4.07
CA GLU A 217 -4.15 21.77 5.16
C GLU A 217 -3.73 22.37 6.50
N LYS A 218 -2.42 22.54 6.72
CA LYS A 218 -1.89 23.15 7.94
C LYS A 218 -2.36 24.60 8.10
N ARG A 219 -2.36 25.39 7.01
CA ARG A 219 -2.90 26.76 7.02
C ARG A 219 -4.41 26.79 7.22
N VAL A 220 -5.17 25.94 6.52
CA VAL A 220 -6.65 25.96 6.62
C VAL A 220 -7.12 25.57 8.03
N GLY A 221 -6.50 24.57 8.66
CA GLY A 221 -6.80 24.19 10.05
C GLY A 221 -6.42 25.26 11.08
N GLU A 222 -5.32 25.99 10.85
CA GLU A 222 -4.92 27.12 11.70
C GLU A 222 -5.86 28.33 11.55
N TYR A 223 -6.37 28.62 10.35
CA TYR A 223 -7.37 29.69 10.14
C TYR A 223 -8.74 29.35 10.74
N GLN A 224 -9.20 28.10 10.65
CA GLN A 224 -10.44 27.69 11.32
C GLN A 224 -10.33 27.75 12.86
N ARG A 225 -9.15 27.45 13.43
CA ARG A 225 -8.92 27.57 14.88
C ARG A 225 -8.70 29.00 15.37
N MET A 226 -8.17 29.89 14.53
CA MET A 226 -7.74 31.25 14.93
C MET A 226 -8.78 32.35 14.67
N GLY A 227 -9.98 32.02 14.18
CA GLY A 227 -11.16 32.86 14.36
C GLY A 227 -11.94 33.16 13.10
N VAL A 228 -13.01 32.39 12.88
CA VAL A 228 -14.36 32.90 12.60
C VAL A 228 -15.32 31.80 13.10
N MET A 229 -15.99 32.02 14.24
CA MET A 229 -17.20 31.27 14.56
C MET A 229 -18.29 31.80 13.63
N SER A 230 -18.54 31.12 12.50
CA SER A 230 -19.72 31.40 11.69
C SER A 230 -20.94 30.80 12.39
N SER A 231 -21.84 31.68 12.81
CA SER A 231 -23.15 31.31 13.34
C SER A 231 -23.96 30.50 12.32
N PRO A 232 -24.88 29.61 12.75
CA PRO A 232 -25.49 28.58 11.88
C PRO A 232 -26.45 29.10 10.80
N THR A 233 -26.54 30.42 10.58
CA THR A 233 -27.59 31.05 9.77
C THR A 233 -27.10 31.70 8.46
N GLU A 234 -25.83 31.56 8.06
CA GLU A 234 -25.31 32.17 6.83
C GLU A 234 -25.25 31.26 5.59
N ASN A 235 -25.94 30.12 5.60
CA ASN A 235 -26.09 29.26 4.41
C ASN A 235 -27.51 29.36 3.80
N SER A 236 -27.96 30.56 3.40
CA SER A 236 -29.12 30.69 2.51
C SER A 236 -28.68 31.14 1.12
N PHE A 237 -28.84 30.25 0.15
CA PHE A 237 -28.61 30.51 -1.28
C PHE A 237 -29.75 31.37 -1.85
N THR A 238 -29.43 32.49 -2.50
CA THR A 238 -30.39 33.35 -3.23
C THR A 238 -30.00 33.41 -4.71
N LEU A 239 -30.98 33.33 -5.61
CA LEU A 239 -30.78 33.23 -7.06
C LEU A 239 -30.83 34.57 -7.81
N ASP A 240 -30.92 35.70 -7.11
CA ASP A 240 -31.04 37.00 -7.76
C ASP A 240 -29.66 37.64 -7.95
N ALA A 241 -29.07 37.40 -9.11
CA ALA A 241 -28.04 38.26 -9.67
C ALA A 241 -28.46 38.62 -11.10
N ASP A 242 -28.88 39.88 -11.30
CA ASP A 242 -29.13 40.47 -12.61
C ASP A 242 -27.84 40.51 -13.44
N PHE A 243 -27.97 40.20 -14.75
CA PHE A 243 -26.89 40.15 -15.74
C PHE A 243 -26.18 41.48 -15.99
#